data_AF-A0A7V4LDI4-F1
#
_entry.id   AF-A0A7V4LDI4-F1
#
_cell.length_a   1.000
_cell.length_b   1.000
_cell.length_c   1.000
_cell.angle_alpha   90.00
_cell.angle_beta   90.00
_cell.angle_gamma   90.00
#
_symmetry.space_group_name_H-M   'P 1'
#
loop_
_entity.id
_entity.type
_entity.pdbx_description
1 polymer ?
#
loop_
_entity_poly.entity_id
_entity_poly.type
_entity_poly.pdbx_seq_one_letter_code
_entity_poly.pdbx_strand_id
1 'polypeptide(L)' 'MTEAYRRRVEECARFVRQRLELNPMWGIIMGTGQKLLGQQLEGGGSLSYQELPHFPRATSPTHA' A
#
# COMPACT_ATOMS: atom_id res chain seq x y z
N MET A 1 -18.38 -10.32 -4.28
CA MET A 1 -17.04 -10.00 -4.84
C MET A 1 -16.95 -10.57 -6.25
N THR A 2 -16.57 -9.80 -7.26
CA THR A 2 -16.49 -10.31 -8.65
C THR A 2 -15.11 -10.93 -8.93
N GLU A 3 -15.05 -11.88 -9.87
CA GLU A 3 -13.77 -12.49 -10.28
C GLU A 3 -12.78 -11.45 -10.83
N ALA A 4 -13.29 -10.42 -11.51
CA ALA A 4 -12.49 -9.30 -11.98
C ALA A 4 -11.83 -8.51 -10.84
N TYR A 5 -12.53 -8.29 -9.71
CA TYR A 5 -11.95 -7.62 -8.55
C TYR A 5 -10.84 -8.45 -7.92
N ARG A 6 -11.06 -9.77 -7.74
CA ARG A 6 -10.06 -10.68 -7.17
C ARG A 6 -8.76 -10.68 -7.98
N ARG A 7 -8.86 -10.74 -9.31
CA ARG A 7 -7.69 -10.68 -10.20
C ARG A 7 -6.90 -9.38 -10.06
N ARG A 8 -7.57 -8.24 -9.98
CA ARG A 8 -6.92 -6.93 -9.77
C ARG A 8 -6.15 -6.89 -8.45
N VAL A 9 -6.72 -7.42 -7.37
CA VAL A 9 -6.07 -7.52 -6.06
C VAL A 9 -4.83 -8.43 -6.14
N GLU A 10 -4.93 -9.58 -6.79
CA GLU A 10 -3.82 -10.53 -6.95
C GLU A 10 -2.67 -9.98 -7.82
N GLU A 11 -2.99 -9.21 -8.85
CA GLU A 11 -1.99 -8.50 -9.67
C GLU A 11 -1.25 -7.45 -8.85
N CYS A 12 -1.98 -6.61 -8.10
CA CYS A 12 -1.36 -5.62 -7.21
C CYS A 12 -0.52 -6.29 -6.12
N ALA A 13 -1.02 -7.36 -5.49
CA ALA A 13 -0.29 -8.08 -4.45
C ALA A 13 1.02 -8.69 -4.97
N ARG A 14 1.02 -9.25 -6.19
CA ARG A 14 2.25 -9.74 -6.85
C ARG A 14 3.26 -8.61 -7.10
N PHE A 15 2.78 -7.46 -7.57
CA PHE A 15 3.63 -6.28 -7.81
C PHE A 15 4.34 -5.80 -6.53
N VAL A 16 3.60 -5.73 -5.42
CA VAL A 16 4.13 -5.33 -4.10
C VAL A 16 5.11 -6.39 -3.57
N ARG A 17 4.77 -7.68 -3.67
CA ARG A 17 5.60 -8.78 -3.14
C ARG A 17 6.99 -8.83 -3.77
N GLN A 18 7.13 -8.44 -5.03
CA GLN A 18 8.44 -8.37 -5.70
C GLN A 18 9.36 -7.26 -5.17
N ARG A 19 8.80 -6.27 -4.45
CA ARG A 19 9.52 -5.11 -3.91
C ARG A 19 9.67 -5.14 -2.40
N LEU A 20 9.10 -6.16 -1.76
CA LEU A 20 9.24 -6.39 -0.33
C LEU A 20 10.37 -7.39 -0.09
N GLU A 21 11.36 -6.96 0.69
CA GLU A 21 12.42 -7.86 1.19
C GLU A 21 11.92 -8.71 2.36
N LEU A 22 10.88 -8.24 3.06
CA LEU A 22 10.32 -8.85 4.26
C LEU A 22 8.92 -9.41 4.00
N ASN A 23 8.54 -10.45 4.74
CA ASN A 23 7.17 -10.95 4.76
C ASN A 23 6.41 -10.31 5.94
N PRO A 24 5.59 -9.26 5.71
CA PRO A 24 4.94 -8.54 6.79
C PRO A 24 3.93 -9.43 7.52
N MET A 25 4.00 -9.45 8.85
CA MET A 25 3.06 -10.16 9.72
C MET A 25 1.83 -9.32 10.07
N TRP A 26 1.95 -8.00 9.98
CA TRP A 26 0.92 -7.04 10.33
C TRP A 26 0.76 -6.00 9.23
N GLY A 27 -0.48 -5.56 9.01
CA GLY A 27 -0.80 -4.42 8.16
C GLY A 27 -1.54 -3.38 8.97
N ILE A 28 -1.12 -2.12 8.86
CA ILE A 28 -1.71 -0.99 9.57
C ILE A 28 -2.23 0.00 8.53
N ILE A 29 -3.51 0.35 8.61
CA ILE A 29 -4.11 1.41 7.79
C ILE A 29 -4.13 2.68 8.63
N MET A 30 -3.37 3.70 8.21
CA MET A 30 -3.28 4.96 8.94
C MET A 30 -4.29 5.98 8.41
N GLY A 31 -5.08 6.54 9.32
CA GLY A 31 -6.03 7.61 9.03
C GLY A 31 -5.44 9.01 9.17
N THR A 32 -6.29 10.03 9.01
CA THR A 32 -5.92 11.43 9.20
C THR A 32 -5.38 11.68 10.62
N GLY A 33 -4.26 12.40 10.73
CA GLY A 33 -3.63 12.73 12.03
C GLY A 33 -2.64 11.68 12.56
N GLN A 34 -2.51 10.51 11.90
CA GLN A 34 -1.63 9.42 12.36
C GLN A 34 -0.26 9.41 11.66
N LYS A 35 0.11 10.49 10.94
CA LYS A 35 1.39 10.59 10.21
C LYS A 35 2.62 10.40 11.09
N LEU A 36 2.53 10.73 12.38
CA LEU A 36 3.63 10.60 13.33
C LEU A 36 4.08 9.14 13.50
N LEU A 37 3.15 8.18 13.44
CA LEU A 37 3.46 6.75 13.56
C LEU A 37 4.25 6.25 12.35
N GLY A 38 3.93 6.73 11.15
CA GLY A 38 4.68 6.41 9.94
C GLY A 38 6.11 6.94 9.95
N GLN A 39 6.36 8.08 10.59
CA GLN A 39 7.70 8.67 10.73
C GLN A 39 8.60 7.90 11.70
N GLN A 40 8.02 7.09 12.59
CA GLN A 40 8.76 6.25 13.53
C GLN A 40 9.12 4.88 12.94
N LEU A 41 8.68 4.57 11.71
CA LEU A 41 9.06 3.35 11.03
C LEU A 41 10.54 3.45 10.61
N GLU A 42 11.37 2.59 11.18
CA GLU A 42 12.78 2.47 10.84
C GLU A 42 12.98 1.33 9.83
N GLY A 43 13.70 1.62 8.75
CA GLY A 43 13.96 0.65 7.68
C GLY A 43 12.81 0.47 6.68
N GLY A 44 13.10 -0.27 5.61
CA GLY A 44 12.15 -0.55 4.52
C GLY A 44 12.15 0.48 3.39
N GLY A 45 11.16 0.36 2.50
CA GLY A 45 10.95 1.24 1.36
C GLY A 45 9.54 1.82 1.36
N SER A 46 9.34 2.87 0.57
CA SER A 46 8.02 3.46 0.33
C SER A 46 7.55 3.15 -1.09
N LEU A 47 6.27 2.83 -1.25
CA LEU A 47 5.63 2.63 -2.54
C LEU A 47 4.48 3.62 -2.68
N SER A 48 4.50 4.44 -3.73
CA SER A 48 3.40 5.36 -3.97
C SER A 48 2.18 4.59 -4.49
N TYR A 49 0.99 5.03 -4.10
CA TYR A 49 -0.26 4.47 -4.65
C TYR A 49 -0.36 4.61 -6.17
N GLN A 50 0.37 5.55 -6.78
CA GLN A 50 0.40 5.73 -8.24
C GLN A 50 1.15 4.61 -8.97
N GLU A 51 2.07 3.93 -8.28
CA GLU A 51 2.85 2.83 -8.82
C GLU A 51 2.09 1.50 -8.71
N LEU A 52 1.07 1.44 -7.84
CA LEU A 52 0.33 0.22 -7.54
C LEU A 52 -0.73 -0.06 -8.63
N PRO A 53 -0.68 -1.24 -9.29
CA PRO A 53 -1.68 -1.60 -10.30
C PRO A 53 -3.09 -1.59 -9.73
N HIS A 54 -4.03 -0.98 -10.46
CA HIS A 54 -5.47 -0.91 -10.10
C HIS A 54 -5.78 -0.20 -8.79
N PHE A 55 -4.79 0.40 -8.14
CA PHE A 55 -4.99 1.12 -6.91
C PHE A 55 -5.66 2.46 -7.19
N PRO A 56 -6.66 2.87 -6.38
CA PRO A 56 -7.32 4.13 -6.58
C PRO A 56 -6.34 5.29 -6.37
N ARG A 57 -6.43 6.30 -7.22
CA ARG A 57 -5.65 7.52 -7.05
C ARG A 57 -6.08 8.18 -5.74
N ALA A 58 -5.11 8.57 -4.92
CA ALA A 58 -5.40 9.37 -3.74
C ALA A 58 -6.08 10.67 -4.18
N THR A 59 -7.28 10.91 -3.67
CA THR A 59 -8.10 12.10 -3.98
C THR A 59 -7.83 13.25 -3.02
N SER A 60 -7.13 12.98 -1.91
CA SER A 60 -6.74 13.99 -0.93
C SER A 60 -5.27 14.39 -1.11
N PRO A 61 -4.95 15.69 -1.16
CA PRO A 61 -3.57 16.18 -1.28
C PRO A 61 -2.69 15.85 -0.07
N THR A 62 -3.27 15.43 1.06
CA THR A 62 -2.54 15.11 2.29
C THR A 62 -2.21 13.62 2.46
N HIS A 63 -2.67 12.74 1.56
CA HIS A 63 -2.40 11.29 1.60
C HIS A 63 -1.73 10.87 0.29
N ALA A 64 -0.46 10.49 0.34
CA ALA A 64 0.36 10.07 -0.79
C ALA A 64 1.04 8.74 -0.48
#